data_AF-A0A1M7B382-F1
#
_entry.id   AF-A0A1M7B382-F1
#
_cell.length_a   1.000
_cell.length_b   1.000
_cell.length_c   1.000
_cell.angle_alpha   90.00
_cell.angle_beta   90.00
_cell.angle_gamma   90.00
#
_symmetry.space_group_name_H-M   'P 1'
#
loop_
_entity.id
_entity.type
_entity.pdbx_description
1 polymer ?
#
loop_
_entity_poly.entity_id
_entity_poly.type
_entity_poly.pdbx_seq_one_letter_code
_entity_poly.pdbx_strand_id
1 'polypeptide(L)'
;MLAPVADVNAAPDNPVIGVRAYGTEPALVSRHTAAFVRGVQSAGAAACAKHWPQHGCTTVDSHVDLPTVAVDLATLRARDLPPFAAAVEAG
;
A
#
# COMPACT_ATOMS: atom_id res chain seq x y z
N MET A 1 -8.02 1.92 13.07
CA MET A 1 -8.55 1.45 11.78
C MET A 1 -7.50 0.63 11.07
N LEU A 2 -7.86 -0.56 10.58
CA LEU A 2 -6.99 -1.41 9.78
C LEU A 2 -6.94 -0.89 8.32
N ALA A 3 -6.47 0.34 8.15
CA ALA A 3 -6.43 1.11 6.92
C ALA A 3 -5.43 2.27 7.11
N PRO A 4 -4.85 2.82 6.02
CA PRO A 4 -5.21 2.65 4.61
C PRO A 4 -4.50 1.46 3.93
N VAL A 5 -5.01 1.07 2.77
CA VAL A 5 -4.25 0.25 1.81
C VAL A 5 -3.24 1.17 1.13
N ALA A 6 -1.97 0.97 1.44
CA ALA A 6 -0.84 1.73 0.93
C ALA A 6 -0.15 1.03 -0.26
N ASP A 7 -0.67 -0.11 -0.71
CA ASP A 7 -0.14 -0.83 -1.86
C ASP A 7 -0.33 -0.05 -3.16
N VAL A 8 0.68 -0.12 -4.03
CA VAL A 8 0.60 0.34 -5.41
C VAL A 8 0.11 -0.80 -6.29
N ASN A 9 -0.98 -0.63 -7.01
CA ASN A 9 -1.55 -1.69 -7.85
C ASN A 9 -0.76 -1.84 -9.16
N ALA A 10 0.43 -2.42 -9.08
CA ALA A 10 1.34 -2.58 -10.20
C ALA A 10 1.02 -3.78 -11.10
N ALA A 11 0.23 -4.75 -10.62
CA ALA A 11 -0.25 -5.88 -11.39
C ALA A 11 -1.75 -5.71 -11.73
N PRO A 12 -2.14 -5.52 -13.00
CA PRO A 12 -3.54 -5.33 -13.39
C PRO A 12 -4.45 -6.52 -13.05
N ASP A 13 -3.87 -7.71 -12.98
CA ASP A 13 -4.51 -8.98 -12.65
C ASP A 13 -4.41 -9.33 -11.15
N ASN A 14 -3.97 -8.39 -10.29
CA ASN A 14 -3.93 -8.60 -8.85
C ASN A 14 -5.32 -8.92 -8.30
N PRO A 15 -5.55 -10.12 -7.73
CA PRO A 15 -6.88 -10.59 -7.37
C PRO A 15 -7.41 -9.99 -6.07
N VAL A 16 -6.55 -9.40 -5.23
CA VAL A 16 -6.87 -9.08 -3.83
C VAL A 16 -6.77 -7.60 -3.47
N ILE A 17 -5.87 -6.84 -4.10
CA ILE A 17 -5.71 -5.40 -3.93
C ILE A 17 -6.61 -4.67 -4.91
N GLY A 18 -6.33 -4.72 -6.21
CA GLY A 18 -7.16 -4.12 -7.27
C GLY A 18 -7.69 -2.72 -6.89
N VAL A 19 -9.03 -2.60 -6.82
CA VAL A 19 -9.75 -1.34 -6.50
C VAL A 19 -9.57 -0.84 -5.05
N ARG A 20 -8.92 -1.61 -4.18
CA ARG A 20 -8.61 -1.18 -2.79
C ARG A 20 -7.41 -0.26 -2.73
N ALA A 21 -6.51 -0.33 -3.72
CA ALA A 21 -5.41 0.62 -3.85
C ALA A 21 -5.94 1.96 -4.38
N TYR A 22 -5.28 3.04 -4.00
CA TYR A 22 -5.59 4.38 -4.55
C TYR A 22 -5.16 4.56 -6.01
N GLY A 23 -4.40 3.62 -6.57
CA GLY A 23 -4.01 3.61 -7.99
C GLY A 23 -2.72 2.86 -8.26
N THR A 24 -2.17 3.09 -9.46
CA THR A 24 -0.95 2.46 -9.98
C THR A 24 0.30 3.33 -9.80
N GLU A 25 0.13 4.60 -9.43
CA GLU A 25 1.22 5.58 -9.35
C GLU A 25 1.67 5.79 -7.90
N PRO A 26 2.95 5.54 -7.54
CA PRO A 26 3.45 5.67 -6.17
C PRO A 26 3.19 7.03 -5.55
N ALA A 27 3.34 8.12 -6.31
CA ALA A 27 3.09 9.48 -5.82
C ALA A 27 1.60 9.72 -5.48
N LEU A 28 0.69 9.16 -6.29
CA LEU A 28 -0.76 9.25 -6.06
C LEU A 28 -1.13 8.49 -4.79
N VAL A 29 -0.64 7.26 -4.65
CA VAL A 29 -0.92 6.40 -3.49
C VAL A 29 -0.34 7.02 -2.22
N SER A 30 0.89 7.52 -2.26
CA SER A 30 1.54 8.22 -1.13
C SER A 30 0.72 9.42 -0.63
N ARG A 31 0.24 10.26 -1.56
CA ARG A 31 -0.59 11.43 -1.21
C ARG A 31 -1.86 11.04 -0.45
N HIS A 32 -2.56 10.02 -0.93
CA HIS A 32 -3.82 9.58 -0.32
C HIS A 32 -3.60 8.80 0.97
N THR A 33 -2.55 7.98 1.05
CA THR A 33 -2.13 7.29 2.28
C THR A 33 -1.87 8.30 3.39
N ALA A 34 -1.06 9.33 3.14
CA ALA A 34 -0.77 10.36 4.13
C ALA A 34 -2.02 11.16 4.54
N ALA A 35 -2.92 11.46 3.59
CA ALA A 35 -4.18 12.14 3.88
C ALA A 35 -5.11 11.29 4.76
N PHE A 36 -5.21 9.98 4.49
CA PHE A 36 -5.98 9.06 5.30
C PHE A 36 -5.44 8.95 6.73
N VAL A 37 -4.11 8.78 6.88
CA VAL A 37 -3.45 8.70 8.20
C VAL A 37 -3.79 9.93 9.04
N ARG A 38 -3.55 11.14 8.51
CA ARG A 38 -3.89 12.39 9.20
C ARG A 38 -5.37 12.49 9.55
N GLY A 39 -6.25 12.14 8.61
CA GLY A 39 -7.70 12.20 8.82
C GLY A 39 -8.15 11.31 9.98
N VAL A 40 -7.75 10.04 9.97
CA VAL A 40 -8.13 9.06 10.99
C VAL A 40 -7.58 9.41 12.37
N GLN A 41 -6.31 9.83 12.42
CA GLN A 41 -5.67 10.21 13.67
C GLN A 41 -6.24 11.51 14.25
N SER A 42 -6.64 12.46 13.39
CA SER A 42 -7.32 13.70 13.85
C SER A 42 -8.66 13.42 14.55
N ALA A 43 -9.31 12.30 14.23
CA ALA A 43 -10.52 11.82 14.89
C ALA A 43 -10.23 10.95 16.14
N GLY A 44 -8.99 10.84 16.58
CA GLY A 44 -8.59 10.07 17.77
C GLY A 44 -8.45 8.57 17.56
N ALA A 45 -8.43 8.09 16.32
CA ALA A 45 -8.26 6.67 15.99
C ALA A 45 -6.87 6.36 15.43
N ALA A 46 -6.32 5.18 15.74
CA ALA A 46 -5.06 4.73 15.12
C ALA A 46 -5.24 4.43 13.63
N ALA A 47 -4.23 4.74 12.80
CA ALA A 47 -4.13 4.27 11.42
C ALA A 47 -3.14 3.11 11.32
N CYS A 48 -3.32 2.22 10.33
CA CYS A 48 -2.43 1.08 10.09
C CYS A 48 -2.28 0.88 8.58
N ALA A 49 -1.21 1.44 8.03
CA ALA A 49 -0.84 1.29 6.63
C ALA A 49 -0.47 -0.18 6.34
N LYS A 50 -1.01 -0.71 5.25
CA LYS A 50 -0.86 -2.12 4.87
C LYS A 50 -0.78 -2.28 3.35
N HIS A 51 -0.14 -3.32 2.82
CA HIS A 51 0.37 -4.52 3.51
C HIS A 51 1.89 -4.60 3.34
N TRP A 52 2.64 -4.08 4.32
CA TRP A 52 4.10 -4.02 4.23
C TRP A 52 4.72 -5.40 3.92
N PRO A 53 5.70 -5.50 3.01
CA PRO A 53 6.33 -4.40 2.28
C PRO A 53 5.52 -3.88 1.08
N GLN A 54 4.63 -4.70 0.51
CA GLN A 54 3.50 -4.35 -0.37
C GLN A 54 2.77 -5.64 -0.81
N HIS A 55 1.57 -5.52 -1.39
CA HIS A 55 0.83 -6.66 -1.99
C HIS A 55 0.31 -6.42 -3.43
N GLY A 56 0.17 -5.17 -3.87
CA GLY A 56 -0.36 -4.77 -5.19
C GLY A 56 0.44 -5.19 -6.45
N CYS A 57 1.59 -5.87 -6.31
CA CYS A 57 2.31 -6.49 -7.44
C CYS A 57 2.28 -8.03 -7.44
N THR A 58 1.58 -8.64 -6.47
CA THR A 58 1.44 -10.10 -6.44
C THR A 58 0.24 -10.53 -7.31
N THR A 59 0.28 -11.76 -7.82
CA THR A 59 -0.79 -12.35 -8.63
C THR A 59 -1.49 -13.51 -7.91
N VAL A 60 -1.11 -13.77 -6.65
CA VAL A 60 -1.66 -14.82 -5.80
C VAL A 60 -2.37 -14.16 -4.63
N ASP A 61 -3.59 -14.60 -4.33
CA ASP A 61 -4.31 -14.14 -3.15
C ASP A 61 -3.72 -14.78 -1.88
N SER A 62 -3.28 -13.94 -0.94
CA SER A 62 -2.74 -14.39 0.36
C SER A 62 -3.72 -15.15 1.24
N HIS A 63 -5.02 -15.09 0.94
CA HIS A 63 -6.01 -15.90 1.65
C HIS A 63 -5.95 -17.39 1.24
N VAL A 64 -5.39 -17.70 0.06
CA VAL A 64 -5.41 -19.07 -0.50
C VAL A 64 -4.03 -19.72 -0.54
N ASP A 65 -2.97 -18.94 -0.75
CA ASP A 65 -1.58 -19.43 -0.81
C ASP A 65 -0.58 -18.30 -0.48
N LEU A 66 0.71 -18.61 -0.38
CA LEU A 66 1.76 -17.66 -0.03
C LEU A 66 2.21 -16.83 -1.25
N PRO A 67 1.88 -15.52 -1.34
CA PRO A 67 2.33 -14.70 -2.45
C PRO A 67 3.81 -14.35 -2.32
N THR A 68 4.48 -14.21 -3.46
CA THR A 68 5.88 -13.76 -3.54
C THR A 68 5.96 -12.42 -4.26
N VAL A 69 6.71 -11.48 -3.68
CA VAL A 69 7.07 -10.21 -4.33
C VAL A 69 8.41 -10.41 -5.04
N ALA A 70 8.35 -10.77 -6.32
CA ALA A 70 9.53 -11.09 -7.14
C ALA A 70 10.05 -9.87 -7.92
N VAL A 71 10.39 -8.79 -7.20
CA VAL A 71 11.03 -7.60 -7.79
C VAL A 71 12.37 -7.33 -7.12
N ASP A 72 13.27 -6.64 -7.84
CA ASP A 72 14.52 -6.20 -7.25
C ASP A 72 14.31 -5.11 -6.19
N LEU A 73 15.33 -4.91 -5.35
CA LEU A 73 15.25 -3.95 -4.26
C LEU A 73 15.14 -2.49 -4.76
N ALA A 74 15.65 -2.19 -5.96
CA ALA A 74 15.55 -0.87 -6.55
C ALA A 74 14.09 -0.53 -6.91
N THR A 75 13.40 -1.48 -7.53
CA THR A 75 11.97 -1.42 -7.85
C THR A 75 11.15 -1.30 -6.59
N LEU A 76 11.41 -2.14 -5.58
CA LEU A 76 10.71 -2.08 -4.29
C LEU A 76 10.82 -0.67 -3.69
N ARG A 77 12.04 -0.11 -3.64
CA ARG A 77 12.29 1.24 -3.09
C ARG A 77 11.64 2.35 -3.89
N ALA A 78 11.65 2.27 -5.22
CA ALA A 78 11.14 3.32 -6.09
C ALA A 78 9.61 3.30 -6.24
N ARG A 79 9.00 2.11 -6.23
CA ARG A 79 7.58 1.92 -6.50
C ARG A 79 6.76 1.64 -5.24
N ASP A 80 7.21 0.70 -4.42
CA ASP A 80 6.36 0.04 -3.42
C ASP A 80 6.44 0.67 -2.03
N LEU A 81 7.65 1.08 -1.62
CA LEU A 81 7.89 1.68 -0.30
C LEU A 81 7.48 3.16 -0.14
N PRO A 82 7.42 4.03 -1.18
CA PRO A 82 7.09 5.43 -0.98
C PRO A 82 5.77 5.70 -0.23
N PRO A 83 4.66 4.98 -0.48
CA PRO A 83 3.44 5.18 0.28
C PRO A 83 3.56 4.87 1.78
N PHE A 84 4.39 3.89 2.15
CA PHE A 84 4.65 3.55 3.54
C PHE A 84 5.54 4.59 4.22
N ALA A 85 6.54 5.11 3.52
CA ALA A 85 7.32 6.26 4.02
C ALA A 85 6.42 7.48 4.26
N ALA A 86 5.52 7.79 3.32
CA ALA A 86 4.54 8.86 3.47
C ALA A 86 3.55 8.62 4.63
N ALA A 87 3.24 7.36 4.96
CA ALA A 87 2.45 7.03 6.14
C ALA A 87 3.21 7.36 7.44
N VAL A 88 4.48 6.96 7.53
CA VAL A 88 5.35 7.22 8.70
C VAL A 88 5.57 8.72 8.89
N GLU A 89 5.81 9.47 7.82
CA GLU A 89 5.98 10.92 7.87
C GLU A 89 4.69 11.67 8.28
N ALA A 90 3.53 11.05 8.10
CA ALA A 90 2.24 11.67 8.36
C ALA A 90 1.73 11.55 9.80
N GLY A 91 2.30 10.65 10.62
CA GLY A 91 1.93 10.49 12.04
C GLY A 91 2.13 9.10 12.60
#